data_AF-A0A6A8D5M6-F1
#
_entry.id   AF-A0A6A8D5M6-F1
#
_cell.length_a   1.000
_cell.length_b   1.000
_cell.length_c   1.000
_cell.angle_alpha   90.00
_cell.angle_beta   90.00
_cell.angle_gamma   90.00
#
_symmetry.space_group_name_H-M   'P 1'
#
loop_
_entity.id
_entity.type
_entity.pdbx_description
1 polymer ?
#
loop_
_entity_poly.entity_id
_entity_poly.type
_entity_poly.pdbx_seq_one_letter_code
_entity_poly.pdbx_strand_id
1 'polypeptide(L)'
;MAAAARNAGITKTIVRANVDRKGKVTFNYQISANAVNPIVEVNLEDNKLSAYQDDYTQGYHHGGGYVKNVVLALEKQHHYKQINLVGHSMGNLEIINYINDNVNDKSLPQVAHLVAIAGHYNGLVGQSNVQNAKVNSK
;
A
#
# COMPACT_ATOMS: atom_id res chain seq x y z
N MET A 1 9.39 10.79 -2.69
CA MET A 1 8.08 11.46 -2.62
C MET A 1 7.85 12.12 -1.27
N ALA A 2 7.90 11.41 -0.13
CA ALA A 2 7.64 11.98 1.20
C ALA A 2 8.50 13.21 1.53
N ALA A 3 9.81 13.14 1.26
CA ALA A 3 10.72 14.27 1.48
C ALA A 3 10.33 15.53 0.67
N ALA A 4 9.84 15.36 -0.56
CA ALA A 4 9.38 16.49 -1.37
C ALA A 4 8.13 17.14 -0.77
N ALA A 5 7.17 16.34 -0.29
CA ALA A 5 5.99 16.86 0.41
C ALA A 5 6.35 17.62 1.70
N ARG A 6 7.34 17.13 2.45
CA ARG A 6 7.88 17.84 3.62
C ARG A 6 8.56 19.16 3.24
N ASN A 7 9.40 19.15 2.20
CA ASN A 7 10.09 20.35 1.73
C ASN A 7 9.11 21.40 1.19
N ALA A 8 7.98 20.97 0.62
CA ALA A 8 6.88 21.84 0.19
C ALA A 8 6.00 22.33 1.37
N GLY A 9 6.30 21.97 2.61
CA GLY A 9 5.54 22.40 3.80
C GLY A 9 4.20 21.70 4.00
N ILE A 10 3.87 20.69 3.20
CA ILE A 10 2.57 19.98 3.26
C ILE A 10 2.46 19.09 4.49
N THR A 11 3.59 18.56 4.95
CA THR A 11 3.68 17.73 6.16
C THR A 11 4.93 18.05 6.95
N LYS A 12 4.85 17.84 8.28
CA LYS A 12 6.02 17.84 9.17
C LYS A 12 6.30 16.45 9.76
N THR A 13 5.47 15.45 9.42
CA THR A 13 5.46 14.14 10.06
C THR A 13 5.62 13.06 9.00
N ILE A 14 6.78 12.38 9.00
CA ILE A 14 7.06 11.24 8.11
C ILE A 14 7.47 10.05 8.98
N VAL A 15 6.53 9.14 9.22
CA VAL A 15 6.74 7.93 10.04
C VAL A 15 7.00 6.74 9.12
N ARG A 16 7.83 5.80 9.57
CA ARG A 16 8.00 4.51 8.88
C ARG A 16 7.27 3.41 9.62
N ALA A 17 6.41 2.69 8.91
CA ALA A 17 5.76 1.47 9.36
C ALA A 17 6.51 0.26 8.76
N ASN A 18 7.19 -0.52 9.60
CA ASN A 18 7.83 -1.76 9.18
C ASN A 18 6.87 -2.92 9.44
N VAL A 19 6.64 -3.74 8.41
CA VAL A 19 5.81 -4.94 8.47
C VAL A 19 6.70 -6.16 8.34
N ASP A 20 6.73 -7.02 9.35
CA ASP A 20 7.50 -8.26 9.30
C ASP A 20 6.83 -9.33 8.43
N ARG A 21 7.53 -10.41 8.11
CA ARG A 21 6.98 -11.54 7.31
C ARG A 21 5.71 -12.17 7.91
N LYS A 22 5.46 -12.00 9.21
CA LYS A 22 4.25 -12.50 9.90
C LYS A 22 3.13 -11.46 9.92
N GLY A 23 3.35 -10.27 9.35
CA GLY A 23 2.38 -9.18 9.27
C GLY A 23 2.35 -8.27 10.50
N LYS A 24 3.26 -8.42 11.45
CA LYS A 24 3.34 -7.53 12.62
C LYS A 24 3.87 -6.17 12.18
N VAL A 25 3.17 -5.12 12.58
CA VAL A 25 3.55 -3.73 12.28
C VAL A 25 4.27 -3.09 13.47
N THR A 26 5.37 -2.40 13.17
CA THR A 26 6.09 -1.54 14.11
C THR A 26 6.33 -0.18 13.51
N PHE A 27 6.23 0.88 14.32
CA PHE A 27 6.53 2.24 13.88
C PHE A 27 7.85 2.70 14.50
N ASN A 28 8.64 3.43 13.73
CA ASN A 28 9.86 4.04 14.27
C ASN A 28 9.57 5.09 15.36
N TYR A 29 8.41 5.75 15.30
CA TYR A 29 7.84 6.57 16.37
C TYR A 29 6.33 6.76 16.15
N GLN A 30 5.61 7.20 17.19
CA GLN A 30 4.16 7.43 17.12
C GLN A 30 3.82 8.73 16.36
N ILE A 31 2.67 8.74 15.68
CA ILE A 31 2.11 9.94 15.08
C ILE A 31 1.41 10.75 16.18
N SER A 32 1.67 12.06 16.26
CA SER A 32 0.94 12.94 17.19
C SER A 32 -0.52 13.09 16.74
N ALA A 33 -1.46 13.14 17.70
CA ALA A 33 -2.89 13.37 17.41
C ALA A 33 -3.17 14.67 16.63
N ASN A 34 -2.28 15.66 16.75
CA ASN A 34 -2.40 16.96 16.09
C ASN A 34 -1.57 17.05 14.80
N ALA A 35 -1.03 15.92 14.31
CA ALA A 35 -0.24 15.90 13.08
C ALA A 35 -1.12 16.25 11.87
N VAL A 36 -0.68 17.21 11.08
CA VAL A 36 -1.35 17.61 9.83
C VAL A 36 -0.70 16.87 8.66
N ASN A 37 -1.52 16.16 7.88
CA ASN A 37 -1.11 15.36 6.72
C ASN A 37 0.09 14.43 7.02
N PRO A 38 0.06 13.60 8.07
CA PRO A 38 1.18 12.69 8.33
C PRO A 38 1.37 11.74 7.14
N ILE A 39 2.61 11.53 6.73
CA ILE A 39 2.97 10.55 5.70
C ILE A 39 3.52 9.31 6.40
N VAL A 40 2.99 8.15 6.02
CA VAL A 40 3.46 6.85 6.50
C VAL A 40 4.18 6.15 5.36
N GLU A 41 5.49 5.95 5.51
CA GLU A 41 6.30 5.13 4.62
C GLU A 41 6.16 3.67 5.04
N VAL A 42 5.55 2.85 4.20
CA VAL A 42 5.37 1.42 4.47
C VAL A 42 6.56 0.65 3.94
N ASN A 43 7.22 -0.11 4.82
CA ASN A 43 8.34 -0.98 4.51
C ASN A 43 7.94 -2.43 4.79
N LEU A 44 7.86 -3.24 3.74
CA LEU A 44 7.49 -4.65 3.82
C LEU A 44 8.76 -5.50 3.86
N GLU A 45 8.90 -6.36 4.86
CA GLU A 45 10.02 -7.30 4.90
C GLU A 45 9.90 -8.37 3.81
N ASP A 46 8.67 -8.81 3.51
CA ASP A 46 8.39 -9.76 2.43
C ASP A 46 8.17 -9.08 1.06
N ASN A 47 9.00 -8.09 0.73
CA ASN A 47 8.88 -7.24 -0.46
C ASN A 47 9.09 -7.94 -1.83
N LYS A 48 9.38 -9.23 -1.84
CA LYS A 48 9.54 -10.03 -3.06
C LYS A 48 8.44 -11.06 -3.24
N LEU A 49 7.65 -11.34 -2.19
CA LEU A 49 6.64 -12.37 -2.16
C LEU A 49 7.16 -13.71 -2.72
N SER A 50 8.40 -14.07 -2.38
CA SER A 50 9.10 -15.22 -2.99
C SER A 50 8.42 -16.57 -2.74
N ALA A 51 7.60 -16.66 -1.68
CA ALA A 51 6.80 -17.85 -1.39
C ALA A 51 5.60 -18.03 -2.36
N TYR A 52 5.31 -17.04 -3.20
CA TYR A 52 4.16 -16.99 -4.09
C TYR A 52 4.56 -16.93 -5.58
N GLN A 53 5.78 -17.38 -5.92
CA GLN A 53 6.28 -17.31 -7.30
C GLN A 53 5.43 -18.09 -8.30
N ASP A 54 4.79 -19.17 -7.86
CA ASP A 54 3.90 -20.00 -8.68
C ASP A 54 2.48 -19.43 -8.78
N ASP A 55 2.09 -18.53 -7.86
CA ASP A 55 0.79 -17.88 -7.84
C ASP A 55 0.90 -16.45 -7.28
N TYR A 56 1.30 -15.54 -8.16
CA TYR A 56 1.42 -14.13 -7.82
C TYR A 56 0.08 -13.49 -7.43
N THR A 57 -1.06 -14.03 -7.88
CA THR A 57 -2.37 -13.51 -7.50
C THR A 57 -2.56 -13.66 -5.99
N GLN A 58 -2.32 -14.85 -5.46
CA GLN A 58 -2.32 -15.08 -4.01
C GLN A 58 -1.28 -14.22 -3.29
N GLY A 59 -0.09 -14.05 -3.89
CA GLY A 59 0.94 -13.16 -3.36
C GLY A 59 0.46 -11.71 -3.20
N TYR A 60 -0.27 -11.17 -4.18
CA TYR A 60 -0.75 -9.79 -4.11
C TYR A 60 -1.88 -9.61 -3.09
N HIS A 61 -2.75 -10.61 -2.91
CA HIS A 61 -3.71 -10.62 -1.79
C HIS A 61 -3.00 -10.66 -0.43
N HIS A 62 -1.97 -11.50 -0.29
CA HIS A 62 -1.14 -11.55 0.92
C HIS A 62 -0.48 -10.20 1.22
N GLY A 63 0.10 -9.55 0.21
CA GLY A 63 0.63 -8.19 0.32
C GLY A 63 -0.44 -7.14 0.68
N GLY A 64 -1.66 -7.27 0.14
CA GLY A 64 -2.81 -6.46 0.57
C GLY A 64 -3.17 -6.63 2.05
N GLY A 65 -2.97 -7.83 2.59
CA GLY A 65 -3.06 -8.10 4.02
C GLY A 65 -2.05 -7.27 4.84
N TYR A 66 -0.83 -7.07 4.35
CA TYR A 66 0.14 -6.19 5.02
C TYR A 66 -0.30 -4.73 5.01
N VAL A 67 -0.88 -4.24 3.91
CA VAL A 67 -1.46 -2.90 3.85
C VAL A 67 -2.59 -2.76 4.88
N LYS A 68 -3.48 -3.75 4.99
CA LYS A 68 -4.53 -3.79 6.03
C LYS A 68 -3.95 -3.70 7.43
N ASN A 69 -2.90 -4.47 7.71
CA ASN A 69 -2.28 -4.47 9.03
C ASN A 69 -1.69 -3.12 9.40
N VAL A 70 -1.12 -2.39 8.44
CA VAL A 70 -0.65 -1.01 8.67
C VAL A 70 -1.83 -0.09 9.00
N VAL A 71 -2.92 -0.17 8.24
CA VAL A 71 -4.13 0.64 8.51
C VAL A 71 -4.68 0.35 9.90
N LEU A 72 -4.81 -0.93 10.28
CA LEU A 72 -5.27 -1.31 11.63
C LEU A 72 -4.30 -0.85 12.73
N ALA A 73 -3.00 -0.88 12.47
CA ALA A 73 -2.01 -0.41 13.43
C ALA A 73 -2.03 1.12 13.59
N LEU A 74 -2.37 1.87 12.53
CA LEU A 74 -2.61 3.31 12.58
C LEU A 74 -3.90 3.63 13.35
N GLU A 75 -4.99 2.90 13.08
CA GLU A 75 -6.28 3.06 13.78
C GLU A 75 -6.17 2.84 15.31
N LYS A 76 -5.23 1.98 15.75
CA LYS A 76 -4.93 1.79 17.17
C LYS A 76 -4.25 3.00 17.83
N GLN A 77 -3.56 3.85 17.05
CA GLN A 77 -2.97 5.08 17.56
C GLN A 77 -4.02 6.18 17.62
N HIS A 78 -4.72 6.41 16.50
CA HIS A 78 -5.75 7.42 16.33
C HIS A 78 -6.78 6.94 15.31
N HIS A 79 -8.03 7.40 15.44
CA HIS A 79 -9.07 7.11 14.46
C HIS A 79 -9.00 8.07 13.27
N TYR A 80 -8.70 7.54 12.09
CA TYR A 80 -8.68 8.26 10.83
C TYR A 80 -9.99 7.98 10.08
N LYS A 81 -10.64 9.04 9.59
CA LYS A 81 -11.86 8.87 8.76
C LYS A 81 -11.53 8.47 7.33
N GLN A 82 -10.38 8.93 6.84
CA GLN A 82 -9.96 8.79 5.45
C GLN A 82 -8.44 8.57 5.37
N ILE A 83 -8.04 7.83 4.35
CA ILE A 83 -6.63 7.62 3.99
C ILE A 83 -6.41 7.86 2.50
N ASN A 84 -5.19 8.25 2.15
CA ASN A 84 -4.72 8.30 0.77
C ASN A 84 -3.65 7.23 0.58
N LEU A 85 -3.66 6.57 -0.58
CA LEU A 85 -2.74 5.48 -0.87
C LEU A 85 -1.89 5.83 -2.10
N VAL A 86 -0.58 5.57 -2.02
CA VAL A 86 0.36 5.79 -3.11
C VAL A 86 1.14 4.50 -3.34
N GLY A 87 0.98 3.91 -4.52
CA GLY A 87 1.64 2.67 -4.91
C GLY A 87 2.67 2.87 -6.01
N HIS A 88 3.77 2.11 -5.96
CA HIS A 88 4.74 2.01 -7.05
C HIS A 88 4.93 0.56 -7.46
N SER A 89 4.89 0.28 -8.76
CA SER A 89 5.05 -1.07 -9.31
C SER A 89 4.13 -2.08 -8.60
N MET A 90 4.69 -3.17 -8.07
CA MET A 90 3.99 -4.21 -7.30
C MET A 90 3.14 -3.66 -6.15
N GLY A 91 3.56 -2.56 -5.50
CA GLY A 91 2.79 -1.96 -4.41
C GLY A 91 1.38 -1.50 -4.83
N ASN A 92 1.16 -1.24 -6.11
CA ASN A 92 -0.19 -0.97 -6.64
C ASN A 92 -1.11 -2.19 -6.57
N LEU A 93 -0.56 -3.38 -6.77
CA LEU A 93 -1.31 -4.64 -6.72
C LEU A 93 -1.62 -5.03 -5.28
N GLU A 94 -0.71 -4.77 -4.36
CA GLU A 94 -0.97 -4.95 -2.93
C GLU A 94 -2.08 -3.99 -2.46
N ILE A 95 -2.02 -2.70 -2.86
CA ILE A 95 -3.03 -1.70 -2.51
C ILE A 95 -4.40 -2.05 -3.11
N ILE A 96 -4.49 -2.44 -4.38
CA ILE A 96 -5.79 -2.72 -4.99
C ILE A 96 -6.44 -3.96 -4.38
N ASN A 97 -5.66 -4.98 -4.00
CA ASN A 97 -6.20 -6.14 -3.30
C ASN A 97 -6.63 -5.80 -1.88
N TYR A 98 -5.90 -4.93 -1.16
CA TYR A 98 -6.40 -4.35 0.09
C TYR A 98 -7.76 -3.68 -0.10
N ILE A 99 -7.94 -2.86 -1.14
CA ILE A 99 -9.21 -2.20 -1.41
C ILE A 99 -10.30 -3.22 -1.72
N ASN A 100 -10.06 -4.14 -2.66
CA ASN A 100 -11.04 -5.14 -3.10
C ASN A 100 -11.51 -6.03 -1.94
N ASP A 101 -10.58 -6.52 -1.13
CA ASP A 101 -10.87 -7.44 -0.03
C ASP A 101 -11.59 -6.75 1.15
N ASN A 102 -11.59 -5.40 1.19
CA ASN A 102 -12.10 -4.63 2.32
C ASN A 102 -13.11 -3.53 1.93
N VAL A 103 -13.54 -3.43 0.67
CA VAL A 103 -14.40 -2.34 0.17
C VAL A 103 -15.73 -2.23 0.93
N ASN A 104 -16.22 -3.33 1.49
CA ASN A 104 -17.46 -3.40 2.25
C ASN A 104 -17.26 -3.24 3.77
N ASP A 105 -16.02 -3.18 4.25
CA ASP A 105 -15.69 -3.05 5.68
C ASP A 105 -15.75 -1.58 6.13
N LYS A 106 -16.91 -1.18 6.67
CA LYS A 106 -17.16 0.18 7.15
C LYS A 106 -16.41 0.53 8.44
N SER A 107 -15.71 -0.42 9.06
CA SER A 107 -14.90 -0.17 10.26
C SER A 107 -13.53 0.43 9.91
N LEU A 108 -13.11 0.35 8.64
CA LEU A 108 -11.84 0.90 8.16
C LEU A 108 -12.01 2.34 7.64
N PRO A 109 -10.93 3.16 7.66
CA PRO A 109 -10.92 4.46 7.01
C PRO A 109 -11.23 4.34 5.52
N GLN A 110 -11.98 5.32 4.99
CA GLN A 110 -12.29 5.35 3.56
C GLN A 110 -11.06 5.76 2.74
N VAL A 111 -10.82 5.09 1.62
CA VAL A 111 -9.78 5.52 0.67
C VAL A 111 -10.31 6.73 -0.11
N ALA A 112 -9.75 7.90 0.14
CA ALA A 112 -10.16 9.14 -0.52
C ALA A 112 -9.48 9.31 -1.88
N HIS A 113 -8.18 9.02 -1.95
CA HIS A 113 -7.39 9.11 -3.19
C HIS A 113 -6.42 7.94 -3.31
N LEU A 114 -6.27 7.43 -4.54
CA LEU A 114 -5.26 6.46 -4.94
C LEU A 114 -4.37 7.06 -6.03
N VAL A 115 -3.06 7.07 -5.81
CA VAL A 115 -2.06 7.41 -6.83
C VAL A 115 -1.28 6.16 -7.18
N ALA A 116 -1.40 5.73 -8.44
CA ALA A 116 -0.73 4.54 -8.94
C ALA A 116 0.41 4.90 -9.89
N ILE A 117 1.64 4.52 -9.54
CA ILE A 117 2.84 4.78 -10.32
C ILE A 117 3.36 3.45 -10.88
N ALA A 118 3.33 3.30 -12.21
CA ALA A 118 3.81 2.10 -12.90
C ALA A 118 3.17 0.77 -12.42
N GLY A 119 1.88 0.77 -12.07
CA GLY A 119 1.14 -0.44 -11.72
C GLY A 119 0.95 -1.36 -12.93
N HIS A 120 1.10 -2.67 -12.72
CA HIS A 120 1.04 -3.69 -13.77
C HIS A 120 -0.14 -4.66 -13.55
N TYR A 121 -1.36 -4.08 -13.47
CA TYR A 121 -2.61 -4.79 -13.16
C TYR A 121 -2.93 -5.94 -14.09
N ASN A 122 -2.53 -5.82 -15.36
CA ASN A 122 -2.74 -6.86 -16.37
C ASN A 122 -1.48 -7.68 -16.65
N GLY A 123 -0.61 -7.85 -15.65
CA GLY A 123 0.64 -8.61 -15.77
C GLY A 123 1.82 -7.80 -16.31
N LEU A 124 2.98 -8.45 -16.37
CA LEU A 124 4.26 -7.87 -16.80
C LEU A 124 4.57 -8.21 -18.25
N VAL A 125 5.23 -7.28 -18.95
CA VAL A 125 5.82 -7.55 -20.27
C VAL A 125 6.81 -8.71 -20.13
N GLY A 126 6.66 -9.73 -20.98
CA GLY A 126 7.54 -10.91 -20.99
C GLY A 126 7.05 -12.10 -20.14
N GLN A 127 5.99 -11.95 -19.33
CA GLN A 127 5.31 -13.11 -18.76
C GLN A 127 4.51 -13.84 -19.85
N SER A 128 4.63 -15.17 -19.91
CA SER A 128 4.07 -16.03 -20.97
C SER A 128 2.56 -15.82 -21.18
N ASN A 129 1.82 -15.53 -20.11
CA ASN A 129 0.36 -15.38 -20.11
C ASN A 129 -0.11 -14.00 -20.61
N VAL A 130 0.83 -13.07 -20.83
CA VAL A 130 0.60 -11.66 -21.18
C VAL A 130 1.06 -11.36 -22.60
N GLN A 131 1.66 -12.33 -23.30
CA GLN A 131 2.13 -12.20 -24.69
C GLN A 131 1.01 -11.83 -25.67
N ASN A 132 -0.25 -12.15 -25.33
CA ASN A 132 -1.43 -11.80 -26.12
C ASN A 132 -2.15 -10.53 -25.66
N ALA A 133 -1.66 -9.84 -24.62
CA ALA A 133 -2.23 -8.58 -24.17
C ALA A 133 -1.85 -7.47 -25.16
N LYS A 134 -2.74 -7.21 -26.12
CA LYS A 134 -2.58 -6.08 -27.05
C LYS A 134 -2.98 -4.79 -26.33
N VAL A 135 -2.09 -3.81 -26.32
CA VAL A 135 -2.49 -2.43 -26.05
C VAL A 135 -3.37 -2.01 -27.22
N ASN A 136 -4.64 -1.69 -26.96
CA ASN A 136 -5.49 -1.12 -27.99
C ASN A 136 -4.82 0.16 -28.50
N SER A 137 -4.40 0.15 -29.76
CA SER A 137 -4.00 1.36 -30.47
C SER A 137 -5.23 2.26 -30.53
N LYS A 138 -5.11 3.46 -29.96
CA LYS A 138 -6.09 4.53 -30.09
C LYS A 138 -6.35 4.84 -31.56
#